data_AF-A0A132NEQ8-F1
#
_entry.id   AF-A0A132NEQ8-F1
#
_cell.length_a   1.000
_cell.length_b   1.000
_cell.length_c   1.000
_cell.angle_alpha   90.00
_cell.angle_beta   90.00
_cell.angle_gamma   90.00
#
_symmetry.space_group_name_H-M   'P 1'
#
loop_
_entity.id
_entity.type
_entity.pdbx_description
1 polymer ?
#
loop_
_entity_poly.entity_id
_entity_poly.type
_entity_poly.pdbx_seq_one_letter_code
_entity_poly.pdbx_strand_id
1 'polypeptide(L)'
;MTGSTAGRALPHAAAGTALALVLLGALCLGTPVLSPHRLPAVLASPETAEYVILWELRLPRLLLGLIAGASLGCVGLLLQEALRNPLAVPDL
;
A
#
# COMPACT_ATOMS: atom_id res chain seq x y z
N MET A 1 9.70 36.32 -4.09
CA MET A 1 8.56 35.38 -4.18
C MET A 1 9.04 33.95 -4.46
N THR A 2 10.05 33.46 -3.73
CA THR A 2 10.65 32.14 -3.94
C THR A 2 10.85 31.48 -2.57
N GLY A 3 9.83 30.76 -2.09
CA GLY A 3 9.84 30.17 -0.75
C GLY A 3 9.09 28.84 -0.69
N SER A 4 9.85 27.77 -0.47
CA SER A 4 9.43 26.46 0.08
C SER A 4 8.46 25.59 -0.74
N THR A 5 8.88 25.13 -1.92
CA THR A 5 8.38 23.84 -2.47
C THR A 5 8.99 22.64 -1.73
N ALA A 6 10.14 22.83 -1.07
CA ALA A 6 10.89 21.78 -0.36
C ALA A 6 10.11 21.17 0.83
N GLY A 7 9.34 21.98 1.58
CA GLY A 7 8.59 21.50 2.75
C GLY A 7 7.39 20.60 2.40
N ARG A 8 6.83 20.72 1.19
CA ARG A 8 5.70 19.92 0.72
C ARG A 8 6.14 18.59 0.11
N ALA A 9 7.37 18.48 -0.36
CA ALA A 9 7.91 17.22 -0.91
C ALA A 9 8.19 16.17 0.19
N LEU A 10 8.57 16.62 1.39
CA LEU A 10 8.88 15.76 2.54
C LEU A 10 7.73 14.83 2.97
N PRO A 11 6.46 15.29 3.14
CA PRO A 11 5.37 14.41 3.54
C PRO A 11 5.01 13.37 2.46
N HIS A 12 5.07 13.73 1.18
CA HIS A 12 4.79 12.79 0.09
C HIS A 12 5.87 11.71 -0.04
N ALA A 13 7.15 12.08 0.14
CA ALA A 13 8.26 11.14 0.16
C ALA A 13 8.15 10.17 1.35
N ALA A 14 7.81 10.69 2.54
CA ALA A 14 7.59 9.87 3.74
C ALA A 14 6.41 8.89 3.56
N ALA A 15 5.29 9.35 3.00
CA ALA A 15 4.13 8.50 2.71
C ALA A 15 4.48 7.40 1.70
N GLY A 16 5.20 7.72 0.63
CA GLY A 16 5.66 6.74 -0.36
C GLY A 16 6.58 5.69 0.25
N THR A 17 7.49 6.10 1.14
CA THR A 17 8.42 5.19 1.82
C THR A 17 7.67 4.28 2.80
N ALA A 18 6.75 4.84 3.59
CA ALA A 18 5.89 4.07 4.48
C ALA A 18 5.05 3.03 3.71
N LEU A 19 4.46 3.42 2.58
CA LEU A 19 3.72 2.51 1.71
C LEU A 19 4.64 1.38 1.21
N ALA A 20 5.83 1.68 0.71
CA ALA A 20 6.77 0.67 0.25
C ALA A 20 7.15 -0.34 1.35
N LEU A 21 7.38 0.14 2.59
CA LEU A 21 7.65 -0.71 3.75
C LEU A 21 6.45 -1.61 4.09
N VAL A 22 5.23 -1.07 4.06
CA VAL A 22 4.00 -1.85 4.29
C VAL A 22 3.82 -2.92 3.21
N LEU A 23 4.08 -2.61 1.94
CA LEU A 23 3.98 -3.57 0.83
C LEU A 23 5.02 -4.69 0.96
N LEU A 24 6.27 -4.36 1.29
CA LEU A 24 7.30 -5.35 1.59
C LEU A 24 6.90 -6.22 2.78
N GLY A 25 6.40 -5.59 3.85
CA GLY A 25 5.87 -6.28 5.01
C GLY A 25 4.73 -7.24 4.66
N ALA A 26 3.77 -6.80 3.85
CA ALA A 26 2.63 -7.62 3.42
C ALA A 26 3.03 -8.85 2.59
N LEU A 27 4.14 -8.76 1.83
CA LEU A 27 4.69 -9.90 1.09
C LEU A 27 5.49 -10.85 1.99
N CYS A 28 6.23 -10.33 2.97
CA CYS A 28 7.12 -11.11 3.83
C CYS A 28 6.41 -11.74 5.03
N LEU A 29 5.47 -11.02 5.65
CA LEU A 29 4.74 -11.43 6.84
C LEU A 29 3.58 -12.37 6.47
N GLY A 30 3.51 -13.51 7.16
CA GLY A 30 2.47 -14.52 6.96
C GLY A 30 2.97 -15.90 7.36
N THR A 31 2.20 -16.94 7.05
CA THR A 31 2.57 -18.34 7.29
C THR A 31 2.80 -19.05 5.95
N PRO A 32 4.02 -19.50 5.62
CA PRO A 32 5.28 -19.31 6.35
C PRO A 32 5.82 -17.87 6.25
N VAL A 33 6.67 -17.46 7.20
CA VAL A 33 7.35 -16.16 7.14
C VAL A 33 8.41 -16.22 6.05
N LEU A 34 8.34 -15.31 5.08
CA LEU A 34 9.26 -15.24 3.96
C LEU A 34 10.26 -14.12 4.19
N SER A 35 11.54 -14.46 4.20
CA SER A 35 12.59 -13.45 4.28
C SER A 35 12.65 -12.64 2.98
N PRO A 36 12.85 -11.30 3.02
CA PRO A 36 12.85 -10.46 1.83
C PRO A 36 13.85 -10.89 0.75
N HIS A 37 15.01 -11.42 1.16
CA HIS A 37 16.04 -11.92 0.25
C HIS A 37 15.63 -13.19 -0.53
N ARG A 38 14.62 -13.93 -0.05
CA ARG A 38 14.11 -15.14 -0.73
C ARG A 38 13.01 -14.86 -1.75
N LEU A 39 12.39 -13.67 -1.72
CA LEU A 39 11.34 -13.29 -2.67
C LEU A 39 11.72 -13.56 -4.15
N PRO A 40 12.89 -13.13 -4.66
CA PRO A 40 13.24 -13.39 -6.05
C PRO A 40 13.44 -14.88 -6.36
N ALA A 41 13.96 -15.65 -5.40
CA ALA A 41 14.12 -17.10 -5.55
C ALA A 41 12.77 -17.81 -5.61
N VAL A 42 11.84 -17.44 -4.73
CA VAL A 42 10.49 -18.04 -4.71
C VAL A 42 9.69 -17.69 -5.95
N LEU A 43 9.78 -16.45 -6.43
CA LEU A 43 9.12 -16.02 -7.68
C LEU A 43 9.67 -16.75 -8.92
N ALA A 44 10.91 -17.23 -8.87
CA ALA A 44 11.53 -18.00 -9.95
C ALA A 44 11.22 -19.51 -9.90
N SER A 45 10.57 -20.00 -8.82
CA SER A 45 10.29 -21.42 -8.57
C SER A 45 8.79 -21.70 -8.45
N PRO A 46 8.04 -21.68 -9.59
CA PRO A 46 6.59 -21.79 -9.60
C PRO A 46 6.03 -23.11 -9.04
N GLU A 47 6.84 -24.17 -8.98
CA GLU A 47 6.48 -25.47 -8.42
C GLU A 47 6.40 -25.50 -6.88
N THR A 48 6.85 -24.46 -6.18
CA THR A 48 6.94 -24.46 -4.71
C THR A 48 5.63 -24.00 -4.07
N ALA A 49 5.24 -24.60 -2.94
CA ALA A 49 4.07 -24.14 -2.17
C ALA A 49 4.17 -22.66 -1.75
N GLU A 50 5.38 -22.16 -1.47
CA GLU A 50 5.65 -20.76 -1.18
C GLU A 50 5.29 -19.83 -2.36
N TYR A 51 5.51 -20.27 -3.61
CA TYR A 51 5.12 -19.51 -4.80
C TYR A 51 3.61 -19.38 -4.89
N VAL A 52 2.87 -20.49 -4.74
CA VAL A 52 1.40 -20.48 -4.76
C VAL A 52 0.87 -19.53 -3.67
N ILE A 53 1.42 -19.60 -2.45
CA ILE A 53 1.02 -18.70 -1.37
C ILE A 53 1.30 -17.23 -1.72
N LEU A 54 2.47 -16.93 -2.28
CA LEU A 54 2.82 -15.56 -2.67
C LEU A 54 1.93 -15.05 -3.81
N TRP A 55 1.84 -15.83 -4.88
CA TRP A 55 1.23 -15.42 -6.14
C TRP A 55 -0.30 -15.47 -6.11
N GLU A 56 -0.88 -16.51 -5.52
CA GLU A 56 -2.34 -16.75 -5.54
C GLU A 56 -3.05 -16.27 -4.28
N LEU A 57 -2.36 -16.09 -3.15
CA LEU A 57 -3.01 -15.62 -1.91
C LEU A 57 -2.54 -14.22 -1.50
N ARG A 58 -1.24 -13.96 -1.42
CA ARG A 58 -0.72 -12.69 -0.88
C ARG A 58 -0.85 -11.55 -1.87
N LEU A 59 -0.42 -11.75 -3.11
CA LEU A 59 -0.46 -10.73 -4.16
C LEU A 59 -1.87 -10.22 -4.44
N PRO A 60 -2.90 -11.07 -4.67
CA PRO A 60 -4.26 -10.58 -4.89
C PRO A 60 -4.85 -9.87 -3.67
N ARG A 61 -4.55 -10.34 -2.45
CA ARG A 61 -4.98 -9.65 -1.21
C ARG A 61 -4.34 -8.27 -1.07
N LEU A 62 -3.05 -8.15 -1.39
CA LEU A 62 -2.31 -6.89 -1.36
C LEU A 62 -2.89 -5.91 -2.38
N LEU A 63 -3.15 -6.36 -3.61
CA LEU A 63 -3.80 -5.55 -4.64
C LEU A 63 -5.20 -5.08 -4.22
N LEU A 64 -6.01 -5.98 -3.64
CA LEU A 64 -7.34 -5.63 -3.15
C LEU A 64 -7.26 -4.56 -2.06
N GLY A 65 -6.35 -4.71 -1.10
CA GLY A 65 -6.13 -3.73 -0.03
C GLY A 65 -5.70 -2.36 -0.57
N LEU A 66 -4.81 -2.32 -1.57
CA LEU A 66 -4.40 -1.09 -2.23
C LEU A 66 -5.56 -0.39 -2.94
N ILE A 67 -6.34 -1.15 -3.73
CA ILE A 67 -7.47 -0.60 -4.48
C ILE A 67 -8.55 -0.10 -3.53
N ALA A 68 -8.89 -0.88 -2.50
CA ALA A 68 -9.87 -0.49 -1.51
C ALA A 68 -9.43 0.78 -0.75
N GLY A 69 -8.18 0.81 -0.27
CA GLY A 69 -7.63 1.97 0.44
C GLY A 69 -7.59 3.23 -0.43
N ALA A 70 -7.15 3.12 -1.68
CA ALA A 70 -7.16 4.23 -2.63
C ALA A 70 -8.59 4.74 -2.91
N SER A 71 -9.54 3.82 -3.08
CA SER A 71 -10.94 4.17 -3.34
C SER A 71 -11.55 4.92 -2.14
N LEU A 72 -11.31 4.43 -0.91
CA LEU A 72 -11.76 5.10 0.30
C LEU A 72 -11.13 6.49 0.47
N GLY A 73 -9.84 6.62 0.17
CA GLY A 73 -9.16 7.92 0.17
C GLY A 73 -9.78 8.91 -0.83
N CYS A 74 -10.06 8.45 -2.06
CA CYS A 74 -10.74 9.26 -3.07
C CYS A 74 -12.15 9.68 -2.62
N VAL A 75 -12.94 8.75 -2.09
CA VAL A 75 -14.29 9.05 -1.59
C VAL A 75 -14.23 10.06 -0.44
N GLY A 76 -13.29 9.92 0.49
CA GLY A 76 -13.09 10.88 1.58
C GLY A 76 -12.78 12.29 1.06
N LEU A 77 -11.87 12.42 0.09
CA LEU A 77 -11.55 13.70 -0.53
C LEU A 77 -12.76 14.31 -1.26
N LEU A 78 -13.50 13.51 -2.03
CA LEU A 78 -14.70 13.96 -2.72
C LEU A 78 -15.76 14.46 -1.75
N LEU A 79 -15.94 13.77 -0.62
CA LEU A 79 -16.91 14.16 0.41
C LEU A 79 -16.50 15.46 1.13
N GLN A 80 -15.21 15.60 1.44
CA GLN A 80 -14.66 16.83 2.04
C GLN A 80 -14.88 18.05 1.14
N GLU A 81 -14.69 17.89 -0.17
CA GLU A 81 -14.94 18.94 -1.17
C GLU A 81 -16.45 19.22 -1.35
N ALA A 82 -17.26 18.17 -1.49
CA ALA A 82 -18.70 18.31 -1.69
C ALA A 82 -19.40 19.04 -0.52
N LEU A 83 -18.99 18.73 0.71
CA LEU A 83 -19.51 19.37 1.92
C LEU A 83 -18.77 20.64 2.29
N ARG A 84 -17.65 20.95 1.61
CA ARG A 84 -16.71 22.02 1.98
C ARG A 84 -16.33 21.97 3.46
N ASN A 85 -16.19 20.76 3.99
CA ASN A 85 -15.87 20.51 5.38
C ASN A 85 -14.67 19.54 5.43
N PRO A 86 -13.47 20.03 5.79
CA PRO A 86 -12.26 19.20 5.81
C PRO A 86 -12.29 18.08 6.87
N LEU A 87 -13.27 18.09 7.77
CA LEU A 87 -13.50 17.05 8.77
C LEU A 87 -14.57 16.04 8.35
N ALA A 88 -15.22 16.23 7.19
CA ALA A 88 -16.18 15.27 6.69
C ALA A 88 -15.45 13.96 6.35
N VAL A 89 -15.92 12.89 6.94
CA VAL A 89 -15.48 11.53 6.66
C VAL A 89 -16.72 10.70 6.34
N PRO A 90 -16.59 9.69 5.48
CA PRO A 90 -17.67 8.75 5.23
C PRO A 90 -17.80 7.85 6.45
N ASP A 91 -18.37 8.38 7.53
CA ASP A 91 -18.73 7.64 8.74
C ASP A 91 -20.26 7.57 8.79
N LEU A 92 -20.77 6.45 8.25
CA LEU A 92 -22.16 6.04 8.01
C LEU A 92 -23.01 6.87 7.03
#